data_AF-A0A813LFD1-F1
#
_entry.id   AF-A0A813LFD1-F1
#
_cell.length_a   1.000
_cell.length_b   1.000
_cell.length_c   1.000
_cell.angle_alpha   90.00
_cell.angle_beta   90.00
_cell.angle_gamma   90.00
#
_symmetry.space_group_name_H-M   'P 1'
#
loop_
_entity.id
_entity.type
_entity.pdbx_description
1 polymer ?
#
loop_
_entity_poly.entity_id
_entity_poly.type
_entity_poly.pdbx_seq_one_letter_code
_entity_poly.pdbx_strand_id
1 'polypeptide(L)'
;APCTVYGSFHALYGATFGCMAYCMASDPGQLRRSVDKLPRRCHKAWTHHLPIRRYDHYCRWLMNCIGLLNHREFFTMLAGLQAIAVLGILVDAALVVQGSQRVLHARQCFLILLHLVLSTAASSIVHSVLRLHIGFISRNELCSEWRDDKFARIGVSTRRWDGVLLKDHLGQDEFDRLNNCLVRHLSAGEFNDFDVDSFVYDPLENDFDRGFRQNWYTFWCRRRWDTDELGEF
;
A
#
# COMPACT_ATOMS: atom_id res chain seq x y z
N ALA A 1 3.06 29.58 21.92
CA ALA A 1 3.74 28.30 21.64
C ALA A 1 2.81 27.08 21.74
N PRO A 2 2.10 26.80 22.87
CA PRO A 2 1.26 25.60 22.98
C PRO A 2 0.08 25.59 22.00
N CYS A 3 -0.56 26.73 21.78
CA CYS A 3 -1.70 26.85 20.85
C CYS A 3 -1.37 26.40 19.41
N THR A 4 -0.15 26.70 18.93
CA THR A 4 0.31 26.29 17.60
C THR A 4 0.51 24.78 17.50
N VAL A 5 1.07 24.14 18.53
CA VAL A 5 1.28 22.68 18.55
C VAL A 5 -0.05 21.94 18.54
N TYR A 6 -0.99 22.32 19.42
CA TYR A 6 -2.33 21.71 19.44
C TYR A 6 -3.08 21.90 18.11
N GLY A 7 -2.98 23.09 17.50
CA GLY A 7 -3.55 23.35 16.19
C GLY A 7 -3.03 22.39 15.11
N SER A 8 -1.72 22.15 15.07
CA SER A 8 -1.11 21.22 14.12
C SER A 8 -1.57 19.78 14.32
N PHE A 9 -1.69 19.31 15.57
CA PHE A 9 -2.22 17.96 15.85
C PHE A 9 -3.68 17.85 15.40
N HIS A 10 -4.54 18.82 15.73
CA HIS A 10 -5.94 18.81 15.30
C HIS A 10 -6.08 18.82 13.78
N ALA A 11 -5.24 19.59 13.08
CA ALA A 11 -5.22 19.58 11.61
C ALA A 11 -4.82 18.21 11.05
N LEU A 12 -3.78 17.57 11.60
CA LEU A 12 -3.34 16.24 11.19
C LEU A 12 -4.43 15.19 11.40
N TYR A 13 -5.05 15.17 12.59
CA TYR A 13 -6.16 14.26 12.89
C TYR A 13 -7.37 14.54 11.99
N GLY A 14 -7.75 15.81 11.81
CA GLY A 14 -8.87 16.22 10.98
C GLY A 14 -8.69 15.81 9.51
N ALA A 15 -7.50 16.02 8.94
CA ALA A 15 -7.19 15.60 7.59
C ALA A 15 -7.19 14.07 7.45
N THR A 16 -6.57 13.36 8.40
CA THR A 16 -6.48 11.89 8.37
C THR A 16 -7.85 11.24 8.46
N PHE A 17 -8.66 11.62 9.46
CA PHE A 17 -9.99 11.07 9.64
C PHE A 17 -10.98 11.58 8.60
N GLY A 18 -10.81 12.80 8.09
CA GLY A 18 -11.57 13.28 6.94
C GLY A 18 -11.33 12.43 5.69
N CYS A 19 -10.08 12.09 5.39
CA CYS A 19 -9.74 11.17 4.30
C CYS A 19 -10.28 9.76 4.53
N MET A 20 -10.21 9.26 5.77
CA MET A 20 -10.81 7.97 6.14
C MET A 20 -12.32 7.95 5.89
N ALA A 21 -13.04 8.94 6.42
CA ALA A 21 -14.49 9.07 6.24
C ALA A 21 -14.86 9.22 4.75
N TYR A 22 -14.09 10.01 4.00
CA TYR A 22 -14.26 10.13 2.55
C TYR A 22 -14.08 8.78 1.84
N CYS A 23 -13.01 8.04 2.15
CA CYS A 23 -12.78 6.72 1.53
C CYS A 23 -13.88 5.72 1.89
N MET A 24 -14.45 5.78 3.09
CA MET A 24 -15.56 4.92 3.49
C MET A 24 -16.86 5.23 2.74
N ALA A 25 -17.14 6.51 2.48
CA ALA A 25 -18.43 6.95 1.96
C ALA A 25 -18.45 7.20 0.44
N SER A 26 -17.30 7.42 -0.20
CA SER A 26 -17.20 7.78 -1.61
C SER A 26 -17.43 6.60 -2.56
N ASP A 27 -17.92 6.90 -3.76
CA ASP A 27 -17.81 5.97 -4.88
C ASP A 27 -16.32 5.84 -5.27
N PRO A 28 -15.75 4.62 -5.24
CA PRO A 28 -14.33 4.42 -5.55
C PRO A 28 -13.97 4.66 -7.01
N GLY A 29 -14.96 4.87 -7.88
CA GLY A 29 -14.80 5.10 -9.31
C GLY A 29 -15.49 4.05 -10.17
N GLN A 30 -16.71 3.64 -9.82
CA GLN A 30 -17.53 2.77 -10.67
C GLN A 30 -17.62 3.30 -12.11
N LEU A 31 -17.71 2.37 -13.07
CA LEU A 31 -18.13 2.70 -14.43
C LEU A 31 -19.55 3.28 -14.39
N ARG A 32 -19.87 4.13 -15.37
CA ARG A 32 -21.21 4.75 -15.49
C ARG A 32 -22.25 3.83 -16.10
N ARG A 33 -21.82 2.82 -16.85
CA ARG A 33 -22.66 1.85 -17.52
C ARG A 33 -21.94 0.52 -17.61
N SER A 34 -22.72 -0.56 -17.77
CA SER A 34 -22.18 -1.85 -18.16
C SER A 34 -21.52 -1.74 -19.53
N VAL A 35 -20.44 -2.50 -19.71
CA VAL A 35 -19.68 -2.59 -20.95
C VAL A 35 -19.38 -4.04 -21.23
N ASP A 36 -19.40 -4.44 -22.49
CA ASP A 36 -19.15 -5.84 -22.88
C ASP A 36 -17.70 -6.25 -22.63
N LYS A 37 -16.77 -5.29 -22.76
CA LYS A 37 -15.35 -5.47 -22.48
C LYS A 37 -14.89 -4.48 -21.41
N LEU A 38 -14.34 -5.01 -20.33
CA LEU A 38 -13.79 -4.18 -19.25
C LEU A 38 -12.54 -3.42 -19.73
N PRO A 39 -12.42 -2.12 -19.39
CA PRO A 39 -11.18 -1.36 -19.57
C PRO A 39 -10.00 -2.01 -18.85
N ARG A 40 -8.77 -1.63 -19.22
CA ARG A 40 -7.58 -2.11 -18.51
C ARG A 40 -7.67 -1.66 -17.05
N ARG A 41 -7.18 -2.49 -16.14
CA ARG A 41 -7.13 -2.21 -14.69
C ARG A 41 -8.51 -2.01 -14.04
N CYS A 42 -9.61 -2.31 -14.74
CA CYS A 42 -10.95 -2.30 -14.20
C CYS A 42 -11.29 -3.67 -13.61
N HIS A 43 -12.00 -3.72 -12.49
CA HIS A 43 -12.38 -4.97 -11.85
C HIS A 43 -13.82 -4.93 -11.31
N LYS A 44 -14.54 -6.04 -11.48
CA LYS A 44 -15.88 -6.20 -10.91
C LYS A 44 -15.78 -6.71 -9.47
N ALA A 45 -15.83 -5.79 -8.52
CA ALA A 45 -15.97 -6.13 -7.11
C ALA A 45 -17.41 -6.61 -6.80
N TRP A 46 -17.54 -7.55 -5.87
CA TRP A 46 -18.83 -8.10 -5.46
C TRP A 46 -19.68 -7.11 -4.64
N THR A 47 -19.04 -6.14 -3.98
CA THR A 47 -19.70 -5.12 -3.14
C THR A 47 -20.34 -3.97 -3.92
N HIS A 48 -20.04 -3.85 -5.21
CA HIS A 48 -20.47 -2.70 -6.03
C HIS A 48 -21.27 -3.17 -7.23
N HIS A 49 -22.23 -2.37 -7.68
CA HIS A 49 -23.12 -2.74 -8.79
C HIS A 49 -22.41 -2.71 -10.15
N LEU A 50 -21.50 -1.75 -10.35
CA LEU A 50 -20.74 -1.61 -11.59
C LEU A 50 -19.24 -1.85 -11.32
N PRO A 51 -18.46 -2.24 -12.35
CA PRO A 51 -17.01 -2.43 -12.20
C PRO A 51 -16.29 -1.16 -11.75
N ILE A 52 -15.25 -1.31 -10.92
CA ILE A 52 -14.44 -0.21 -10.39
C ILE A 52 -13.31 0.11 -11.37
N ARG A 53 -13.18 1.37 -11.78
CA ARG A 53 -12.06 1.86 -12.59
C ARG A 53 -10.78 1.90 -11.76
N ARG A 54 -9.65 1.52 -12.37
CA ARG A 54 -8.32 1.47 -11.73
C ARG A 54 -8.38 0.84 -10.33
N TYR A 55 -8.95 -0.35 -10.27
CA TYR A 55 -9.20 -1.08 -9.03
C TYR A 55 -7.89 -1.45 -8.35
N ASP A 56 -7.68 -0.94 -7.13
CA ASP A 56 -6.49 -1.26 -6.36
C ASP A 56 -6.74 -2.49 -5.48
N HIS A 57 -7.67 -2.38 -4.52
CA HIS A 57 -8.07 -3.49 -3.64
C HIS A 57 -9.41 -3.20 -2.94
N TYR A 58 -10.00 -4.20 -2.30
CA TYR A 58 -11.06 -4.00 -1.31
C TYR A 58 -10.45 -3.83 0.08
N CYS A 59 -10.65 -2.66 0.69
CA CYS A 59 -10.10 -2.37 2.02
C CYS A 59 -11.13 -2.74 3.10
N ARG A 60 -10.87 -3.83 3.84
CA ARG A 60 -11.76 -4.27 4.92
C ARG A 60 -11.88 -3.26 6.06
N TRP A 61 -10.84 -2.46 6.32
CA TRP A 61 -10.86 -1.43 7.37
C TRP A 61 -11.80 -0.27 7.04
N LEU A 62 -12.06 -0.04 5.75
CA LEU A 62 -12.93 1.02 5.27
C LEU A 62 -14.27 0.49 4.75
N MET A 63 -14.41 -0.83 4.65
CA MET A 63 -15.55 -1.52 4.06
C MET A 63 -15.92 -0.98 2.66
N ASN A 64 -14.92 -0.58 1.89
CA ASN A 64 -15.07 -0.01 0.55
C ASN A 64 -13.90 -0.45 -0.35
N CYS A 65 -14.09 -0.37 -1.67
CA CYS A 65 -13.00 -0.52 -2.61
C CYS A 65 -12.13 0.74 -2.63
N ILE A 66 -10.85 0.54 -2.93
CA ILE A 66 -9.91 1.60 -3.27
C ILE A 66 -9.71 1.55 -4.78
N GLY A 67 -9.97 2.66 -5.46
CA GLY A 67 -10.00 2.74 -6.92
C GLY A 67 -9.59 4.11 -7.43
N LEU A 68 -10.01 4.44 -8.65
CA LEU A 68 -9.65 5.67 -9.32
C LEU A 68 -9.89 6.93 -8.46
N LEU A 69 -11.07 7.06 -7.84
CA LEU A 69 -11.55 8.32 -7.25
C LEU A 69 -11.20 8.54 -5.78
N ASN A 70 -10.74 7.51 -5.06
CA ASN A 70 -10.46 7.61 -3.62
C ASN A 70 -9.04 7.13 -3.22
N HIS A 71 -8.21 6.66 -4.16
CA HIS A 71 -6.87 6.16 -3.84
C HIS A 71 -5.92 7.26 -3.33
N ARG A 72 -6.14 8.54 -3.68
CA ARG A 72 -5.32 9.64 -3.14
C ARG A 72 -5.59 9.86 -1.66
N GLU A 73 -6.87 9.93 -1.32
CA GLU A 73 -7.36 10.11 0.03
C GLU A 73 -6.98 8.91 0.89
N PHE A 74 -7.03 7.70 0.33
CA PHE A 74 -6.53 6.49 0.99
C PHE A 74 -5.04 6.61 1.32
N PHE A 75 -4.20 7.04 0.38
CA PHE A 75 -2.77 7.23 0.62
C PHE A 75 -2.50 8.32 1.66
N THR A 76 -3.19 9.47 1.57
CA THR A 76 -3.11 10.56 2.55
C THR A 76 -3.52 10.09 3.95
N MET A 77 -4.56 9.28 4.05
CA MET A 77 -4.98 8.65 5.30
C MET A 77 -3.88 7.76 5.88
N LEU A 78 -3.27 6.86 5.09
CA LEU A 78 -2.19 6.00 5.57
C LEU A 78 -0.97 6.81 6.06
N ALA A 79 -0.55 7.81 5.29
CA ALA A 79 0.54 8.70 5.68
C ALA A 79 0.22 9.48 6.97
N GLY A 80 -1.03 9.95 7.10
CA GLY A 80 -1.54 10.62 8.29
C GLY A 80 -1.57 9.71 9.53
N LEU A 81 -2.07 8.49 9.40
CA LEU A 81 -2.08 7.48 10.46
C LEU A 81 -0.65 7.15 10.92
N GLN A 82 0.29 7.01 9.97
CA GLN A 82 1.69 6.78 10.29
C GLN A 82 2.30 7.97 11.06
N ALA A 83 2.04 9.20 10.61
CA ALA A 83 2.52 10.40 11.28
C ALA A 83 1.95 10.54 12.70
N ILE A 84 0.66 10.27 12.88
CA ILE A 84 -0.01 10.28 14.20
C ILE A 84 0.66 9.25 15.12
N ALA A 85 0.86 8.02 14.66
CA ALA A 85 1.45 6.95 15.48
C ALA A 85 2.90 7.28 15.89
N VAL A 86 3.73 7.77 14.95
CA VAL A 86 5.12 8.16 15.24
C VAL A 86 5.18 9.33 16.22
N LEU A 87 4.37 10.38 16.00
CA LEU A 87 4.31 11.50 16.93
C LEU A 87 3.82 11.08 18.31
N GLY A 88 2.83 10.17 18.38
CA GLY A 88 2.36 9.58 19.63
C GLY A 88 3.47 8.86 20.39
N ILE A 89 4.24 8.00 19.71
CA ILE A 89 5.40 7.30 20.28
C ILE A 89 6.43 8.30 20.84
N LEU A 90 6.74 9.36 20.08
CA LEU A 90 7.71 10.38 20.52
C LEU A 90 7.22 11.14 21.75
N VAL A 91 5.93 11.50 21.79
CA VAL A 91 5.32 12.16 22.95
C VAL A 91 5.31 11.24 24.17
N ASP A 92 4.93 9.98 24.00
CA ASP A 92 4.92 8.99 25.09
C ASP A 92 6.33 8.76 25.64
N ALA A 93 7.33 8.61 24.77
CA ALA A 93 8.72 8.47 25.19
C ALA A 93 9.20 9.68 26.00
N ALA A 94 8.86 10.90 25.55
CA ALA A 94 9.17 12.12 26.29
C ALA A 94 8.46 12.17 27.65
N LEU A 95 7.19 11.74 27.72
CA LEU A 95 6.41 11.67 28.97
C LEU A 95 6.95 10.61 29.93
N VAL A 96 7.44 9.47 29.44
CA VAL A 96 8.12 8.45 30.26
C VAL A 96 9.42 9.01 30.84
N VAL A 97 10.23 9.70 30.03
CA VAL A 97 11.49 10.32 30.50
C VAL A 97 11.23 11.44 31.50
N GLN A 98 10.26 12.31 31.24
CA GLN A 98 9.89 13.35 32.21
C GLN A 98 9.26 12.75 33.47
N GLY A 99 8.51 11.67 33.30
CA GLY A 99 7.85 10.93 34.35
C GLY A 99 8.80 10.16 35.25
N SER A 100 9.98 9.75 34.78
CA SER A 100 11.00 9.14 35.63
C SER A 100 11.71 10.16 36.52
N GLN A 101 11.67 11.44 36.14
CA GLN A 101 12.23 12.56 36.89
C GLN A 101 11.23 13.16 37.91
N ARG A 102 9.96 12.75 37.87
CA ARG A 102 8.88 13.24 38.74
C ARG A 102 8.13 12.05 39.36
N VAL A 103 7.36 12.27 40.43
CA VAL A 103 6.50 11.20 40.96
C VAL A 103 5.20 11.18 40.15
N LEU A 104 5.15 10.37 39.08
CA LEU A 104 3.89 10.08 38.38
C LEU A 104 3.03 9.09 39.17
N HIS A 105 1.72 9.24 39.09
CA HIS A 105 0.81 8.23 39.64
C HIS A 105 0.87 6.95 38.78
N ALA A 106 0.75 5.78 39.42
CA ALA A 106 0.78 4.48 38.74
C ALA A 106 -0.21 4.39 37.56
N ARG A 107 -1.39 5.01 37.69
CA ARG A 107 -2.39 5.10 36.61
C ARG A 107 -1.86 5.85 35.38
N GLN A 108 -1.13 6.95 35.57
CA GLN A 108 -0.57 7.72 34.46
C GLN A 108 0.51 6.93 33.74
N CYS A 109 1.42 6.30 34.49
CA CYS A 109 2.44 5.41 33.93
C CYS A 109 1.81 4.28 33.11
N PHE A 110 0.78 3.64 33.65
CA PHE A 110 0.05 2.58 32.94
C PHE A 110 -0.56 3.07 31.62
N LEU A 111 -1.24 4.21 31.62
CA LEU A 111 -1.87 4.75 30.42
C LEU A 111 -0.84 5.14 29.35
N ILE A 112 0.28 5.74 29.75
CA ILE A 112 1.37 6.12 28.82
C ILE A 112 2.00 4.86 28.22
N LEU A 113 2.32 3.85 29.03
CA LEU A 113 2.92 2.61 28.55
C LEU A 113 1.95 1.83 27.62
N LEU A 114 0.67 1.79 27.97
CA LEU A 114 -0.35 1.16 27.12
C LEU A 114 -0.45 1.88 25.77
N HIS A 115 -0.52 3.22 25.78
CA HIS A 115 -0.58 4.01 24.55
C HIS A 115 0.67 3.86 23.69
N LEU A 116 1.86 3.80 24.31
CA LEU A 116 3.13 3.57 23.62
C LEU A 116 3.17 2.22 22.90
N VAL A 117 2.75 1.15 23.58
CA VAL A 117 2.69 -0.19 23.00
C VAL A 117 1.69 -0.25 21.85
N LEU A 118 0.49 0.29 22.04
CA LEU A 118 -0.55 0.34 21.00
C LEU A 118 -0.09 1.16 19.79
N SER A 119 0.52 2.32 20.01
CA SER A 119 1.03 3.18 18.94
C SER A 119 2.17 2.53 18.18
N THR A 120 3.06 1.80 18.85
CA THR A 120 4.15 1.05 18.22
C THR A 120 3.62 -0.08 17.35
N ALA A 121 2.66 -0.86 17.86
CA ALA A 121 2.03 -1.93 17.11
C ALA A 121 1.28 -1.39 15.87
N ALA A 122 0.47 -0.32 16.06
CA ALA A 122 -0.24 0.34 14.98
C ALA A 122 0.73 0.91 13.92
N SER A 123 1.81 1.57 14.35
CA SER A 123 2.86 2.11 13.49
C SER A 123 3.51 1.01 12.64
N SER A 124 3.83 -0.15 13.21
CA SER A 124 4.43 -1.27 12.47
C SER A 124 3.52 -1.77 11.34
N ILE A 125 2.23 -1.92 11.63
CA ILE A 125 1.24 -2.38 10.65
C ILE A 125 1.04 -1.33 9.55
N VAL A 126 0.79 -0.08 9.93
CA VAL A 126 0.54 1.03 8.99
C VAL A 126 1.79 1.28 8.14
N HIS A 127 2.99 1.22 8.71
CA HIS A 127 4.25 1.37 7.99
C HIS A 127 4.40 0.32 6.89
N SER A 128 4.09 -0.94 7.20
CA SER A 128 4.19 -2.04 6.23
C SER A 128 3.26 -1.81 5.03
N VAL A 129 2.02 -1.38 5.28
CA VAL A 129 1.05 -1.05 4.22
C VAL A 129 1.49 0.20 3.45
N LEU A 130 1.93 1.25 4.14
CA LEU A 130 2.40 2.48 3.50
C LEU A 130 3.61 2.23 2.60
N ARG A 131 4.55 1.38 3.04
CA ARG A 131 5.72 0.96 2.26
C ARG A 131 5.31 0.28 0.95
N LEU A 132 4.31 -0.61 0.99
CA LEU A 132 3.77 -1.25 -0.20
C LEU A 132 3.16 -0.21 -1.15
N HIS A 133 2.31 0.69 -0.65
CA HIS A 133 1.70 1.72 -1.50
C HIS A 133 2.71 2.73 -2.07
N ILE A 134 3.79 3.06 -1.34
CA ILE A 134 4.91 3.83 -1.88
C ILE A 134 5.52 3.08 -3.07
N GLY A 135 5.75 1.77 -2.96
CA GLY A 135 6.24 0.93 -4.06
C GLY A 135 5.28 0.87 -5.24
N PHE A 136 3.98 0.70 -4.98
CA PHE A 136 2.92 0.67 -5.99
C PHE A 136 2.85 1.99 -6.77
N ILE A 137 2.83 3.12 -6.07
CA ILE A 137 2.84 4.44 -6.72
C ILE A 137 4.15 4.64 -7.49
N SER A 138 5.28 4.26 -6.92
CA SER A 138 6.59 4.43 -7.56
C SER A 138 6.75 3.65 -8.85
N ARG A 139 6.07 2.51 -8.98
CA ARG A 139 6.06 1.62 -10.16
C ARG A 139 4.81 1.79 -11.02
N ASN A 140 3.89 2.65 -10.61
CA ASN A 140 2.55 2.74 -11.18
C ASN A 140 1.84 1.39 -11.32
N GLU A 141 1.92 0.60 -10.27
CA GLU A 141 1.31 -0.71 -10.13
C GLU A 141 0.11 -0.60 -9.19
N LEU A 142 -0.92 -1.44 -9.39
CA LEU A 142 -2.04 -1.58 -8.45
C LEU A 142 -1.80 -2.74 -7.51
N CYS A 143 -2.34 -2.66 -6.29
CA CYS A 143 -2.28 -3.77 -5.34
C CYS A 143 -2.81 -5.10 -5.95
N SER A 144 -3.87 -5.05 -6.75
CA SER A 144 -4.37 -6.24 -7.46
C SER A 144 -3.41 -6.78 -8.52
N GLU A 145 -2.60 -5.92 -9.15
CA GLU A 145 -1.63 -6.33 -10.16
C GLU A 145 -0.38 -6.92 -9.51
N TRP A 146 0.05 -6.33 -8.39
CA TRP A 146 1.12 -6.86 -7.55
C TRP A 146 0.76 -8.22 -6.96
N ARG A 147 -0.46 -8.37 -6.41
CA ARG A 147 -0.95 -9.64 -5.86
C ARG A 147 -0.99 -10.77 -6.90
N ASP A 148 -1.23 -10.41 -8.16
CA ASP A 148 -1.29 -11.38 -9.26
C ASP A 148 0.08 -11.52 -9.97
N ASP A 149 1.17 -10.99 -9.37
CA ASP A 149 2.55 -11.05 -9.85
C ASP A 149 2.71 -10.65 -11.34
N LYS A 150 1.92 -9.69 -11.81
CA LYS A 150 1.78 -9.41 -13.25
C LYS A 150 3.08 -8.94 -13.91
N PHE A 151 3.92 -8.25 -13.15
CA PHE A 151 5.14 -7.61 -13.63
C PHE A 151 6.38 -8.17 -12.92
N ALA A 152 6.25 -9.31 -12.26
CA ALA A 152 7.34 -9.95 -11.53
C ALA A 152 7.99 -11.04 -12.40
N ARG A 153 9.32 -11.14 -12.31
CA ARG A 153 10.13 -12.18 -12.95
C ARG A 153 10.98 -12.92 -11.94
N ILE A 154 11.35 -14.13 -12.33
CA ILE A 154 12.43 -14.89 -11.74
C ILE A 154 13.75 -14.29 -12.20
N GLY A 155 14.59 -13.89 -11.24
CA GLY A 155 15.90 -13.32 -11.51
C GLY A 155 17.01 -14.08 -10.80
N VAL A 156 18.26 -13.67 -11.04
CA VAL A 156 19.46 -14.24 -10.41
C VAL A 156 19.46 -14.16 -8.88
N SER A 157 18.69 -13.21 -8.32
CA SER A 157 18.54 -13.01 -6.87
C SER A 157 17.34 -13.75 -6.28
N THR A 158 16.52 -14.40 -7.11
CA THR A 158 15.38 -15.18 -6.65
C THR A 158 15.88 -16.40 -5.86
N ARG A 159 15.21 -16.66 -4.75
CA ARG A 159 15.50 -17.74 -3.81
C ARG A 159 14.39 -18.78 -3.84
N ARG A 160 14.72 -20.01 -3.46
CA ARG A 160 13.73 -21.00 -3.07
C ARG A 160 13.17 -20.69 -1.68
N TRP A 161 12.07 -21.35 -1.33
CA TRP A 161 11.43 -21.24 -0.01
C TRP A 161 12.38 -21.56 1.16
N ASP A 162 13.43 -22.36 0.92
CA ASP A 162 14.46 -22.72 1.90
C ASP A 162 15.59 -21.66 2.02
N GLY A 163 15.50 -20.57 1.25
CA GLY A 163 16.46 -19.47 1.24
C GLY A 163 17.67 -19.67 0.32
N VAL A 164 17.77 -20.80 -0.37
CA VAL A 164 18.88 -21.05 -1.31
C VAL A 164 18.65 -20.27 -2.60
N LEU A 165 19.72 -19.65 -3.13
CA LEU A 165 19.65 -18.95 -4.41
C LEU A 165 19.37 -19.92 -5.56
N LEU A 166 18.48 -19.51 -6.45
CA LEU A 166 18.05 -20.33 -7.58
C LEU A 166 19.22 -20.89 -8.40
N LYS A 167 20.20 -20.03 -8.69
CA LYS A 167 21.40 -20.35 -9.49
C LYS A 167 22.29 -21.44 -8.86
N ASP A 168 22.22 -21.61 -7.54
CA ASP A 168 23.12 -22.50 -6.80
C ASP A 168 22.53 -23.92 -6.66
N HIS A 169 21.25 -24.09 -7.00
CA HIS A 169 20.51 -25.34 -6.82
C HIS A 169 20.04 -25.98 -8.12
N LEU A 170 19.70 -25.18 -9.13
CA LEU A 170 19.19 -25.69 -10.39
C LEU A 170 20.32 -26.12 -11.33
N GLY A 171 20.04 -27.14 -12.14
CA GLY A 171 20.88 -27.43 -13.31
C GLY A 171 20.85 -26.26 -14.28
N GLN A 172 21.93 -26.07 -15.05
CA GLN A 172 22.07 -24.92 -15.96
C GLN A 172 20.88 -24.78 -16.92
N ASP A 173 20.41 -25.88 -17.51
CA ASP A 173 19.28 -25.88 -18.44
C ASP A 173 17.97 -25.42 -17.79
N GLU A 174 17.73 -25.79 -16.53
CA GLU A 174 16.53 -25.41 -15.80
C GLU A 174 16.62 -23.95 -15.33
N PHE A 175 17.81 -23.51 -14.91
CA PHE A 175 18.08 -22.12 -14.63
C PHE A 175 17.87 -21.24 -15.86
N ASP A 176 18.39 -21.64 -17.03
CA ASP A 176 18.23 -20.87 -18.28
C ASP A 176 16.77 -20.80 -18.74
N ARG A 177 15.98 -21.85 -18.47
CA ARG A 177 14.52 -21.84 -18.70
C ARG A 177 13.78 -20.88 -17.78
N LEU A 178 14.13 -20.85 -16.49
CA LEU A 178 13.40 -20.09 -15.47
C LEU A 178 13.89 -18.65 -15.34
N ASN A 179 15.16 -18.39 -15.59
CA ASN A 179 15.74 -17.06 -15.50
C ASN A 179 15.06 -16.11 -16.51
N ASN A 180 14.62 -14.96 -16.02
CA ASN A 180 13.77 -14.00 -16.75
C ASN A 180 12.37 -14.53 -17.13
N CYS A 181 11.93 -15.69 -16.65
CA CYS A 181 10.54 -16.11 -16.81
C CYS A 181 9.63 -15.21 -15.96
N LEU A 182 8.44 -14.89 -16.50
CA LEU A 182 7.42 -14.17 -15.74
C LEU A 182 6.79 -15.09 -14.72
N VAL A 183 6.61 -14.59 -13.50
CA VAL A 183 6.03 -15.37 -12.40
C VAL A 183 4.63 -15.88 -12.75
N ARG A 184 3.81 -15.07 -13.43
CA ARG A 184 2.49 -15.48 -13.92
C ARG A 184 2.48 -16.65 -14.94
N HIS A 185 3.63 -17.02 -15.50
CA HIS A 185 3.77 -18.15 -16.41
C HIS A 185 4.25 -19.43 -15.71
N LEU A 186 4.59 -19.35 -14.42
CA LEU A 186 4.94 -20.52 -13.63
C LEU A 186 3.70 -21.37 -13.38
N SER A 187 3.88 -22.68 -13.37
CA SER A 187 2.88 -23.58 -12.81
C SER A 187 2.76 -23.37 -11.30
N ALA A 188 1.62 -23.75 -10.72
CA ALA A 188 1.40 -23.64 -9.27
C ALA A 188 2.45 -24.41 -8.46
N GLY A 189 2.97 -25.53 -8.99
CA GLY A 189 4.05 -26.29 -8.37
C GLY A 189 5.35 -25.49 -8.31
N GLU A 190 5.78 -24.96 -9.45
CA GLU A 190 7.00 -24.13 -9.55
C GLU A 190 6.90 -22.86 -8.70
N PHE A 191 5.73 -22.20 -8.69
CA PHE A 191 5.53 -21.01 -7.88
C PHE A 191 5.76 -21.28 -6.38
N ASN A 192 5.26 -22.41 -5.87
CA ASN A 192 5.40 -22.79 -4.46
C ASN A 192 6.84 -23.15 -4.05
N ASP A 193 7.73 -23.38 -5.02
CA ASP A 193 9.13 -23.67 -4.73
C ASP A 193 9.95 -22.41 -4.41
N PHE A 194 9.42 -21.22 -4.70
CA PHE A 194 10.14 -19.95 -4.57
C PHE A 194 9.74 -19.13 -3.34
N ASP A 195 10.71 -18.37 -2.85
CA ASP A 195 10.50 -17.28 -1.89
C ASP A 195 9.83 -16.11 -2.64
N VAL A 196 8.54 -15.87 -2.38
CA VAL A 196 7.73 -14.85 -3.05
C VAL A 196 8.27 -13.43 -2.88
N ASP A 197 9.02 -13.17 -1.81
CA ASP A 197 9.65 -11.86 -1.56
C ASP A 197 10.93 -11.66 -2.39
N SER A 198 11.39 -12.70 -3.08
CA SER A 198 12.62 -12.69 -3.89
C SER A 198 12.37 -12.48 -5.39
N PHE A 199 11.11 -12.33 -5.81
CA PHE A 199 10.78 -11.99 -7.18
C PHE A 199 11.23 -10.57 -7.52
N VAL A 200 11.63 -10.39 -8.78
CA VAL A 200 12.18 -9.13 -9.26
C VAL A 200 11.15 -8.43 -10.13
N TYR A 201 10.83 -7.19 -9.80
CA TYR A 201 9.96 -6.36 -10.64
C TYR A 201 10.65 -6.03 -11.96
N ASP A 202 9.96 -6.25 -13.08
CA ASP A 202 10.40 -5.86 -14.41
C ASP A 202 9.58 -4.65 -14.93
N PRO A 203 10.20 -3.45 -15.00
CA PRO A 203 9.52 -2.27 -15.54
C PRO A 203 9.16 -2.38 -17.03
N LEU A 204 9.79 -3.28 -17.79
CA LEU A 204 9.49 -3.46 -19.23
C LEU A 204 8.13 -4.13 -19.47
N GLU A 205 7.60 -4.85 -18.48
CA GLU A 205 6.29 -5.51 -18.56
C GLU A 205 5.14 -4.60 -18.11
N ASN A 206 5.46 -3.47 -17.48
CA ASN A 206 4.49 -2.50 -17.00
C ASN A 206 4.47 -1.26 -17.89
N ASP A 207 3.63 -1.26 -18.92
CA ASP A 207 3.45 -0.13 -19.85
C ASP A 207 3.09 1.21 -19.16
N PHE A 208 2.60 1.15 -17.92
CA PHE A 208 2.22 2.32 -17.12
C PHE A 208 3.39 2.88 -16.31
N ASP A 209 4.47 2.13 -16.13
CA ASP A 209 5.65 2.59 -15.42
C ASP A 209 6.43 3.59 -16.30
N ARG A 210 6.45 4.85 -15.87
CA ARG A 210 7.21 5.94 -16.51
C ARG A 210 8.38 6.42 -15.64
N GLY A 211 8.77 5.60 -14.66
CA GLY A 211 9.78 5.90 -13.66
C GLY A 211 9.26 6.70 -12.47
N PHE A 212 9.97 6.59 -11.36
CA PHE A 212 9.58 7.10 -10.04
C PHE A 212 8.97 8.51 -10.07
N ARG A 213 9.69 9.50 -10.62
CA ARG A 213 9.23 10.90 -10.59
C ARG A 213 7.93 11.11 -11.38
N GLN A 214 7.85 10.52 -12.57
CA GLN A 214 6.67 10.68 -13.42
C GLN A 214 5.47 9.95 -12.82
N ASN A 215 5.66 8.77 -12.24
CA ASN A 215 4.59 8.01 -11.61
C ASN A 215 4.01 8.75 -10.39
N TRP A 216 4.86 9.33 -9.55
CA TRP A 216 4.41 10.19 -8.43
C TRP A 216 3.69 11.45 -8.90
N TYR A 217 4.20 12.11 -9.94
CA TYR A 217 3.53 13.26 -10.55
C TYR A 217 2.16 12.88 -11.10
N THR A 218 2.07 11.79 -11.86
CA THR A 218 0.82 11.26 -12.37
C THR A 218 -0.13 10.92 -11.22
N PHE A 219 0.36 10.25 -10.17
CA PHE A 219 -0.46 9.87 -9.02
C PHE A 219 -1.13 11.09 -8.38
N TRP A 220 -0.42 12.20 -8.16
CA TRP A 220 -0.96 13.40 -7.49
C TRP A 220 -1.64 14.40 -8.41
N CYS A 221 -1.13 14.58 -9.63
CA CYS A 221 -1.50 15.71 -10.49
C CYS A 221 -2.43 15.31 -11.65
N ARG A 222 -2.54 14.03 -12.01
CA ARG A 222 -3.47 13.59 -13.07
C ARG A 222 -4.92 13.88 -12.69
N ARG A 223 -5.72 14.43 -13.59
CA ARG A 223 -7.15 14.61 -13.37
C ARG A 223 -7.84 13.23 -13.33
N ARG A 224 -8.69 12.98 -12.33
CA ARG A 224 -9.38 11.67 -12.16
C ARG A 224 -10.91 11.72 -12.23
N TRP A 225 -11.48 12.92 -12.17
CA TRP A 225 -12.93 13.14 -12.13
C TRP A 225 -13.57 13.25 -13.52
N ASP A 226 -12.77 13.15 -14.59
CA ASP A 226 -13.31 13.14 -15.94
C ASP A 226 -14.19 11.91 -16.16
N THR A 227 -15.25 12.08 -16.94
CA THR A 227 -16.24 11.05 -17.22
C THR A 227 -15.65 9.93 -18.06
N ASP A 228 -14.68 10.27 -18.89
CA ASP A 228 -14.04 9.37 -19.85
C ASP A 228 -12.70 8.82 -19.33
N GLU A 229 -12.24 9.27 -18.16
CA GLU A 229 -11.02 8.76 -17.54
C GLU A 229 -11.26 7.36 -16.97
N LEU A 230 -10.62 6.35 -17.55
CA LEU A 230 -10.72 4.95 -17.16
C LEU A 230 -9.65 4.54 -16.15
N GLY A 231 -8.66 5.41 -15.92
CA GLY A 231 -7.56 5.16 -15.00
C GLY A 231 -6.44 4.31 -15.58
N GLU A 232 -6.28 4.37 -16.91
CA GLU A 232 -5.22 3.72 -17.68
C GLU A 232 -3.96 4.60 -17.72
N PHE A 233 -3.53 5.03 -16.54
CA PHE A 233 -2.37 5.88 -16.36
C PHE A 233 -1.60 5.50 -15.13
#